data_AF-A0A8T6DQ34-F1
#
_entry.id   AF-A0A8T6DQ34-F1
#
_cell.length_a   1.000
_cell.length_b   1.000
_cell.length_c   1.000
_cell.angle_alpha   90.00
_cell.angle_beta   90.00
_cell.angle_gamma   90.00
#
_symmetry.space_group_name_H-M   'P 1'
#
loop_
_entity.id
_entity.type
_entity.pdbx_description
1 polymer ?
#
loop_
_entity_poly.entity_id
_entity_poly.type
_entity_poly.pdbx_seq_one_letter_code
_entity_poly.pdbx_strand_id
1 'polypeptide(L)'
;MADNLRREGFNAMPYHAGLDAGARRVNQERFIRDEVDIITATIAIGMGIDKPDVRLVVHKELPKTLEAYYQQTGRAGRDGLHSDCVLFYSYGDKVKQDFFIRQIQNDAEQRNAQQKLAQVIEYCQLNTCRRRFLLDYFGEVMDASAQDCGGCDVCLAEREDFDATIIAQKIMSAVIRTGERFGAGYISLVLRGSKAERVVRLGHDNLSVHGIVNDYADSDIREICGMLLDAGMLRKTSSEYATLGVTTEGRAFLKTRNELTLSRKKKPADATSSSTARGQQSAPGYNAALFQHLRALRRRIASESGVPPYVVFGDATLQQMASRTPQDLNAMSRISGVGAVKLQQYGEEFLAAIHEYARDNDSMDRTAELRQRGESRGARIAGSTYEQTKNLLEQGFSIEQVAQERDLSLSTIFAHIEMLVQTGENLDLRAHLPPPGRAMRIQEAFHRVGDNRLAPVKELLGDDYSYDEIRLIRAFMRQQKIQDPEKAKSYSVEAIRQERPSAYEKWTQEDDNELKRLHDEGLSVSELMNRFGRNRGAIRSRLQKLTTLP
;
A
#
# COMPACT_ATOMS: atom_id res chain seq x y z
N MET A 1 9.10 1.19 30.45
CA MET A 1 8.87 0.58 29.11
C MET A 1 10.17 0.49 28.34
N ALA A 2 10.84 1.62 28.02
CA ALA A 2 12.14 1.61 27.34
C ALA A 2 13.16 0.66 28.00
N ASP A 3 13.31 0.66 29.32
CA ASP A 3 14.23 -0.25 30.01
C ASP A 3 13.89 -1.73 29.80
N ASN A 4 12.61 -2.09 29.84
CA ASN A 4 12.20 -3.47 29.60
C ASN A 4 12.51 -3.88 28.17
N LEU A 5 12.20 -3.02 27.19
CA LEU A 5 12.54 -3.26 25.78
C LEU A 5 14.05 -3.43 25.59
N ARG A 6 14.87 -2.61 26.25
CA ARG A 6 16.34 -2.74 26.20
C ARG A 6 16.84 -4.03 26.81
N ARG A 7 16.25 -4.49 27.92
CA ARG A 7 16.60 -5.80 28.52
C ARG A 7 16.26 -6.97 27.60
N GLU A 8 15.20 -6.84 26.81
CA GLU A 8 14.81 -7.81 25.78
C GLU A 8 15.63 -7.67 24.47
N GLY A 9 16.65 -6.79 24.45
CA GLY A 9 17.54 -6.61 23.29
C GLY A 9 17.06 -5.62 22.24
N PHE A 10 15.94 -4.92 22.47
CA PHE A 10 15.47 -3.88 21.54
C PHE A 10 16.17 -2.54 21.76
N ASN A 11 16.47 -1.86 20.66
CA ASN A 11 17.04 -0.52 20.68
C ASN A 11 15.94 0.53 20.94
N ALA A 12 15.74 0.85 22.23
CA ALA A 12 14.66 1.73 22.68
C ALA A 12 15.14 2.90 23.56
N MET A 13 14.54 4.08 23.39
CA MET A 13 14.81 5.26 24.23
C MET A 13 13.53 5.89 24.80
N PRO A 14 13.59 6.45 26.03
CA PRO A 14 12.47 7.17 26.63
C PRO A 14 12.36 8.61 26.13
N TYR A 15 11.14 9.14 26.11
CA TYR A 15 10.87 10.56 25.85
C TYR A 15 9.70 11.06 26.72
N HIS A 16 9.99 11.91 27.69
CA HIS A 16 8.96 12.52 28.55
C HIS A 16 9.44 13.83 29.16
N ALA A 17 8.51 14.63 29.69
CA ALA A 17 8.80 15.95 30.27
C ALA A 17 9.78 15.92 31.47
N GLY A 18 9.88 14.79 32.18
CA GLY A 18 10.86 14.61 33.26
C GLY A 18 12.32 14.42 32.82
N LEU A 19 12.61 14.32 31.51
CA LEU A 19 13.99 14.34 30.99
C LEU A 19 14.44 15.79 30.80
N ASP A 20 15.74 16.05 31.00
CA ASP A 20 16.32 17.36 30.68
C ASP A 20 16.17 17.67 29.18
N ALA A 21 16.22 18.96 28.83
CA ALA A 21 16.02 19.40 27.46
C ALA A 21 17.08 18.83 26.49
N GLY A 22 18.32 18.64 26.96
CA GLY A 22 19.41 18.04 26.18
C GLY A 22 19.12 16.59 25.85
N ALA A 23 18.82 15.77 26.87
CA ALA A 23 18.48 14.36 26.69
C ALA A 23 17.24 14.15 25.80
N ARG A 24 16.20 14.99 25.93
CA ARG A 24 15.03 14.93 25.03
C ARG A 24 15.42 15.16 23.58
N ARG A 25 16.23 16.20 23.32
CA ARG A 25 16.71 16.54 21.98
C ARG A 25 17.55 15.40 21.40
N VAL A 26 18.50 14.87 22.17
CA VAL A 26 19.35 13.75 21.73
C VAL A 26 18.51 12.52 21.39
N ASN A 27 17.59 12.10 22.26
CA ASN A 27 16.77 10.91 22.00
C ASN A 27 15.86 11.11 20.78
N GLN A 28 15.31 12.30 20.59
CA GLN A 28 14.49 12.64 19.41
C GLN A 28 15.33 12.62 18.13
N GLU A 29 16.50 13.26 18.11
CA GLU A 29 17.40 13.29 16.95
C GLU A 29 17.83 11.87 16.56
N ARG A 30 18.19 11.03 17.54
CA ARG A 30 18.54 9.62 17.30
C ARG A 30 17.41 8.82 16.67
N PHE A 31 16.17 9.02 17.14
CA PHE A 31 15.01 8.36 16.55
C PHE A 31 14.75 8.82 15.11
N ILE A 32 14.85 10.13 14.86
CA ILE A 32 14.68 10.72 13.52
C ILE A 32 15.75 10.19 12.54
N ARG A 33 16.97 9.93 13.03
CA ARG A 33 18.12 9.43 12.27
C ARG A 33 18.20 7.90 12.10
N ASP A 34 17.17 7.16 12.49
CA ASP A 34 17.17 5.69 12.54
C ASP A 34 18.26 5.10 13.47
N GLU A 35 18.88 5.90 14.35
CA GLU A 35 19.84 5.42 15.34
C GLU A 35 19.17 4.62 16.47
N VAL A 36 17.89 4.87 16.70
CA VAL A 36 17.03 4.19 17.66
C VAL A 36 15.77 3.72 16.95
N ASP A 37 15.42 2.44 17.12
CA ASP A 37 14.28 1.84 16.45
C ASP A 37 12.95 2.15 17.15
N ILE A 38 12.97 2.29 18.49
CA ILE A 38 11.77 2.48 19.30
C ILE A 38 11.90 3.69 20.23
N ILE A 39 10.94 4.61 20.15
CA ILE A 39 10.81 5.69 21.13
C ILE A 39 9.58 5.45 22.02
N THR A 40 9.79 5.33 23.33
CA THR A 40 8.68 5.19 24.29
C THR A 40 8.37 6.54 24.89
N ALA A 41 7.19 7.07 24.61
CA ALA A 41 6.87 8.46 24.89
C ALA A 41 5.58 8.65 25.69
N THR A 42 5.50 9.73 26.45
CA THR A 42 4.22 10.25 26.93
C THR A 42 3.60 11.18 25.88
N ILE A 43 2.39 11.71 26.15
CA ILE A 43 1.67 12.65 25.28
C ILE A 43 2.56 13.85 24.85
N ALA A 44 3.60 14.17 25.62
CA ALA A 44 4.55 15.26 25.37
C ALA A 44 5.33 15.18 24.05
N ILE A 45 5.33 14.05 23.33
CA ILE A 45 5.99 13.94 22.02
C ILE A 45 5.11 14.42 20.85
N GLY A 46 3.83 14.67 21.14
CA GLY A 46 2.75 14.83 20.17
C GLY A 46 2.79 16.06 19.26
N MET A 47 3.82 16.90 19.28
CA MET A 47 3.95 18.06 18.38
C MET A 47 5.28 18.13 17.60
N GLY A 48 6.31 17.33 17.95
CA GLY A 48 7.68 17.59 17.49
C GLY A 48 8.33 16.58 16.54
N ILE A 49 7.79 15.36 16.40
CA ILE A 49 8.41 14.33 15.56
C ILE A 49 7.78 14.30 14.18
N ASP A 50 8.53 14.70 13.17
CA ASP A 50 8.15 14.60 11.76
C ASP A 50 9.06 13.58 11.04
N LYS A 51 8.86 12.30 11.38
CA LYS A 51 9.51 11.16 10.74
C LYS A 51 8.48 10.48 9.84
N PRO A 52 8.67 10.44 8.50
CA PRO A 52 7.61 9.99 7.61
C PRO A 52 7.39 8.47 7.60
N ASP A 53 8.42 7.72 7.99
CA ASP A 53 8.55 6.28 7.87
C ASP A 53 8.30 5.51 9.19
N VAL A 54 7.46 6.07 10.08
CA VAL A 54 7.05 5.36 11.31
C VAL A 54 6.10 4.22 10.93
N ARG A 55 6.51 2.98 11.20
CA ARG A 55 5.76 1.75 10.84
C ARG A 55 4.78 1.26 11.89
N LEU A 56 5.00 1.60 13.15
CA LEU A 56 4.18 1.10 14.25
C LEU A 56 4.00 2.21 15.30
N VAL A 57 2.74 2.49 15.64
CA VAL A 57 2.37 3.32 16.79
C VAL A 57 1.61 2.46 17.78
N VAL A 58 2.09 2.41 19.02
CA VAL A 58 1.49 1.59 20.09
C VAL A 58 1.01 2.47 21.24
N HIS A 59 -0.28 2.40 21.51
CA HIS A 59 -0.90 2.93 22.72
C HIS A 59 -0.99 1.83 23.76
N LYS A 60 -0.12 1.90 24.77
CA LYS A 60 -0.17 0.99 25.93
C LYS A 60 -1.31 1.35 26.91
N GLU A 61 -1.76 2.59 26.90
CA GLU A 61 -2.80 3.11 27.78
C GLU A 61 -3.88 3.79 26.95
N LEU A 62 -5.10 3.81 27.50
CA LEU A 62 -6.23 4.49 26.87
C LEU A 62 -5.93 5.97 26.62
N PRO A 63 -6.12 6.46 25.39
CA PRO A 63 -6.03 7.88 25.11
C PRO A 63 -7.16 8.62 25.84
N LYS A 64 -6.93 9.88 26.21
CA LYS A 64 -7.93 10.70 26.91
C LYS A 64 -9.11 11.05 26.03
N THR A 65 -8.87 11.21 24.73
CA THR A 65 -9.86 11.63 23.73
C THR A 65 -9.55 10.98 22.38
N LEU A 66 -10.54 10.91 21.50
CA LEU A 66 -10.35 10.38 20.14
C LEU A 66 -9.51 11.30 19.26
N GLU A 67 -9.56 12.62 19.48
CA GLU A 67 -8.70 13.57 18.76
C GLU A 67 -7.23 13.34 19.10
N ALA A 68 -6.92 13.11 20.38
CA ALA A 68 -5.58 12.79 20.80
C ALA A 68 -5.11 11.47 20.19
N TYR A 69 -5.98 10.45 20.18
CA TYR A 69 -5.69 9.17 19.53
C TYR A 69 -5.39 9.36 18.04
N TYR A 70 -6.28 10.04 17.30
CA TYR A 70 -6.17 10.28 15.87
C TYR A 70 -4.88 11.03 15.50
N GLN A 71 -4.54 12.10 16.22
CA GLN A 71 -3.30 12.85 16.00
C GLN A 71 -2.04 12.01 16.29
N GLN A 72 -2.10 11.14 17.30
CA GLN A 72 -0.97 10.31 17.70
C GLN A 72 -0.75 9.17 16.71
N THR A 73 -1.81 8.47 16.29
CA THR A 73 -1.74 7.41 15.28
C THR A 73 -1.44 7.95 13.89
N GLY A 74 -1.88 9.17 13.55
CA GLY A 74 -1.57 9.86 12.28
C GLY A 74 -0.09 10.24 12.08
N ARG A 75 0.78 9.81 13.01
CA ARG A 75 2.25 9.87 12.86
C ARG A 75 2.79 8.66 12.11
N ALA A 76 2.06 7.56 12.07
CA ALA A 76 2.43 6.38 11.31
C ALA A 76 2.24 6.64 9.81
N GLY A 77 3.13 6.09 8.97
CA GLY A 77 2.86 5.96 7.53
C GLY A 77 2.70 7.25 6.73
N ARG A 78 3.35 8.36 7.09
CA ARG A 78 3.23 9.62 6.31
C ARG A 78 3.87 9.54 4.93
N ASP A 79 4.74 8.56 4.70
CA ASP A 79 5.27 8.18 3.39
C ASP A 79 4.26 7.40 2.52
N GLY A 80 3.06 7.12 3.04
CA GLY A 80 2.00 6.38 2.35
C GLY A 80 2.16 4.86 2.40
N LEU A 81 3.18 4.34 3.08
CA LEU A 81 3.40 2.90 3.21
C LEU A 81 2.60 2.30 4.37
N HIS A 82 2.31 0.99 4.26
CA HIS A 82 1.62 0.22 5.30
C HIS A 82 2.28 0.41 6.67
N SER A 83 1.46 0.76 7.66
CA SER A 83 1.86 1.00 9.03
C SER A 83 0.73 0.61 9.97
N ASP A 84 1.07 0.11 11.14
CA ASP A 84 0.12 -0.41 12.11
C ASP A 84 -0.08 0.55 13.28
N CYS A 85 -1.32 0.64 13.75
CA CYS A 85 -1.70 1.39 14.95
C CYS A 85 -2.37 0.43 15.93
N VAL A 86 -1.71 0.18 17.07
CA VAL A 86 -2.15 -0.80 18.05
C VAL A 86 -2.53 -0.11 19.35
N LEU A 87 -3.77 -0.29 19.79
CA LEU A 87 -4.26 0.16 21.10
C LEU A 87 -4.47 -1.05 22.01
N PHE A 88 -3.69 -1.15 23.07
CA PHE A 88 -3.97 -2.07 24.16
C PHE A 88 -5.08 -1.48 25.03
N TYR A 89 -6.17 -2.23 25.15
CA TYR A 89 -7.35 -1.82 25.90
C TYR A 89 -7.70 -2.84 26.97
N SER A 90 -7.84 -2.35 28.20
CA SER A 90 -8.53 -3.05 29.28
C SER A 90 -9.59 -2.13 29.89
N TYR A 91 -10.73 -2.71 30.28
CA TYR A 91 -11.74 -1.95 31.02
C TYR A 91 -11.18 -1.40 32.35
N GLY A 92 -10.18 -2.06 32.94
CA GLY A 92 -9.49 -1.57 34.14
C GLY A 92 -8.81 -0.22 33.96
N ASP A 93 -8.40 0.14 32.73
CA ASP A 93 -7.77 1.43 32.45
C ASP A 93 -8.76 2.59 32.55
N LYS A 94 -10.07 2.34 32.40
CA LYS A 94 -11.12 3.33 32.65
C LYS A 94 -11.04 3.87 34.06
N VAL A 95 -10.75 3.02 35.05
CA VAL A 95 -10.72 3.41 36.47
C VAL A 95 -9.70 4.51 36.72
N LYS A 96 -8.53 4.41 36.07
CA LYS A 96 -7.48 5.44 36.17
C LYS A 96 -7.92 6.76 35.54
N GLN A 97 -8.57 6.72 34.37
CA GLN A 97 -9.05 7.95 33.72
C GLN A 97 -10.19 8.61 34.51
N ASP A 98 -11.14 7.81 35.01
CA ASP A 98 -12.23 8.28 35.88
C ASP A 98 -11.68 8.96 37.14
N PHE A 99 -10.60 8.44 37.74
CA PHE A 99 -9.95 9.04 38.89
C PHE A 99 -9.44 10.46 38.59
N PHE A 100 -8.75 10.66 37.47
CA PHE A 100 -8.26 11.99 37.08
C PHE A 100 -9.40 12.95 36.72
N ILE A 101 -10.44 12.45 36.03
CA ILE A 101 -11.61 13.26 35.67
C ILE A 101 -12.36 13.73 36.92
N ARG A 102 -12.39 12.92 37.99
CA ARG A 102 -13.01 13.31 39.27
C ARG A 102 -12.30 14.45 40.00
N GLN A 103 -11.05 14.75 39.66
CA GLN A 103 -10.27 15.84 40.27
C GLN A 103 -10.47 17.19 39.57
N ILE A 104 -11.12 17.21 38.41
CA ILE A 104 -11.44 18.43 37.67
C ILE A 104 -12.45 19.24 38.49
N GLN A 105 -12.08 20.48 38.86
CA GLN A 105 -12.89 21.36 39.71
C GLN A 105 -14.10 21.95 38.98
N ASN A 106 -14.00 22.14 37.68
CA ASN A 106 -15.07 22.72 36.87
C ASN A 106 -16.04 21.63 36.39
N ASP A 107 -17.30 21.69 36.81
CA ASP A 107 -18.32 20.70 36.49
C ASP A 107 -18.59 20.54 34.98
N ALA A 108 -18.49 21.64 34.20
CA ALA A 108 -18.70 21.57 32.76
C ALA A 108 -17.52 20.90 32.05
N GLU A 109 -16.30 21.21 32.46
CA GLU A 109 -15.08 20.57 31.97
C GLU A 109 -15.03 19.08 32.34
N GLN A 110 -15.42 18.77 33.58
CA GLN A 110 -15.51 17.40 34.06
C GLN A 110 -16.48 16.58 33.21
N ARG A 111 -17.70 17.10 32.96
CA ARG A 111 -18.70 16.45 32.11
C ARG A 111 -18.19 16.24 30.67
N ASN A 112 -17.53 17.25 30.11
CA ASN A 112 -16.93 17.13 28.78
C ASN A 112 -15.86 16.01 28.74
N ALA A 113 -14.99 15.95 29.74
CA ALA A 113 -13.97 14.90 29.84
C ALA A 113 -14.59 13.50 29.99
N GLN A 114 -15.68 13.35 30.75
CA GLN A 114 -16.42 12.08 30.86
C GLN A 114 -17.01 11.66 29.50
N GLN A 115 -17.62 12.60 28.77
CA GLN A 115 -18.19 12.33 27.45
C GLN A 115 -17.12 11.89 26.46
N LYS A 116 -15.97 12.58 26.42
CA LYS A 116 -14.84 12.21 25.55
C LYS A 116 -14.27 10.84 25.87
N LEU A 117 -14.13 10.52 27.16
CA LEU A 117 -13.69 9.18 27.57
C LEU A 117 -14.71 8.10 27.15
N ALA A 118 -16.01 8.38 27.25
CA ALA A 118 -17.05 7.45 26.80
C ALA A 118 -16.94 7.15 25.30
N GLN A 119 -16.63 8.15 24.47
CA GLN A 119 -16.41 7.98 23.04
C GLN A 119 -15.16 7.12 22.73
N VAL A 120 -14.08 7.29 23.48
CA VAL A 120 -12.89 6.42 23.36
C VAL A 120 -13.23 4.97 23.71
N ILE A 121 -14.00 4.75 24.77
CA ILE A 121 -14.43 3.40 25.18
C ILE A 121 -15.32 2.77 24.10
N GLU A 122 -16.26 3.55 23.56
CA GLU A 122 -17.10 3.11 22.44
C GLU A 122 -16.24 2.69 21.24
N TYR A 123 -15.26 3.51 20.86
CA TYR A 123 -14.30 3.17 19.81
C TYR A 123 -13.59 1.84 20.08
N CYS A 124 -13.13 1.59 21.30
CA CYS A 124 -12.45 0.34 21.65
C CYS A 124 -13.35 -0.89 21.50
N GLN A 125 -14.66 -0.73 21.68
CA GLN A 125 -15.67 -1.80 21.72
C GLN A 125 -16.43 -1.98 20.40
N LEU A 126 -16.03 -1.30 19.33
CA LEU A 126 -16.71 -1.39 18.04
C LEU A 126 -16.73 -2.80 17.46
N ASN A 127 -17.90 -3.17 16.92
CA ASN A 127 -18.10 -4.34 16.07
C ASN A 127 -18.23 -3.98 14.58
N THR A 128 -18.11 -2.69 14.27
CA THR A 128 -18.11 -2.08 12.93
C THR A 128 -16.73 -1.50 12.58
N CYS A 129 -16.53 -1.14 11.31
CA CYS A 129 -15.28 -0.59 10.80
C CYS A 129 -14.75 0.59 11.64
N ARG A 130 -13.55 0.44 12.23
CA ARG A 130 -12.91 1.50 13.04
C ARG A 130 -12.66 2.78 12.26
N ARG A 131 -12.31 2.67 10.97
CA ARG A 131 -12.06 3.83 10.11
C ARG A 131 -13.36 4.62 9.87
N ARG A 132 -14.46 3.93 9.58
CA ARG A 132 -15.77 4.59 9.40
C ARG A 132 -16.15 5.38 10.64
N PHE A 133 -16.05 4.76 11.82
CA PHE A 133 -16.34 5.46 13.09
C PHE A 133 -15.46 6.71 13.30
N LEU A 134 -14.16 6.64 13.00
CA LEU A 134 -13.27 7.80 13.11
C LEU A 134 -13.65 8.92 12.14
N LEU A 135 -13.98 8.57 10.88
CA LEU A 135 -14.42 9.56 9.89
C LEU A 135 -15.73 10.23 10.34
N ASP A 136 -16.72 9.43 10.74
CA ASP A 136 -18.02 9.92 11.20
C ASP A 136 -17.86 10.84 12.42
N TYR A 137 -16.95 10.50 13.35
CA TYR A 137 -16.63 11.33 14.52
C TYR A 137 -16.15 12.74 14.15
N PHE A 138 -15.39 12.87 13.05
CA PHE A 138 -14.91 14.15 12.53
C PHE A 138 -15.87 14.79 11.51
N GLY A 139 -17.05 14.22 11.30
CA GLY A 139 -18.05 14.71 10.36
C GLY A 139 -17.74 14.39 8.90
N GLU A 140 -16.82 13.46 8.64
CA GLU A 140 -16.52 12.93 7.31
C GLU A 140 -17.34 11.67 7.07
N VAL A 141 -18.05 11.60 5.94
CA VAL A 141 -18.84 10.42 5.60
C VAL A 141 -18.08 9.60 4.57
N MET A 142 -17.82 8.34 4.89
CA MET A 142 -17.28 7.40 3.91
C MET A 142 -18.36 7.12 2.85
N ASP A 143 -17.98 7.13 1.58
CA ASP A 143 -18.90 6.87 0.46
C ASP A 143 -19.72 5.59 0.73
N ALA A 144 -21.05 5.68 0.59
CA ALA A 144 -21.96 4.56 0.84
C ALA A 144 -21.71 3.36 -0.10
N SER A 145 -21.09 3.60 -1.26
CA SER A 145 -20.65 2.56 -2.19
C SER A 145 -19.31 1.93 -1.80
N ALA A 146 -18.54 2.57 -0.91
CA ALA A 146 -17.27 2.04 -0.46
C ALA A 146 -17.50 0.93 0.57
N GLN A 147 -16.89 -0.23 0.28
CA GLN A 147 -16.76 -1.30 1.27
C GLN A 147 -16.02 -0.79 2.51
N ASP A 148 -16.24 -1.47 3.63
CA ASP A 148 -15.49 -1.26 4.86
C ASP A 148 -13.97 -1.28 4.59
N CYS A 149 -13.19 -0.63 5.45
CA CYS A 149 -11.81 -0.24 5.11
C CYS A 149 -10.82 -1.36 4.80
N GLY A 150 -11.17 -2.64 5.05
CA GLY A 150 -10.33 -3.81 4.77
C GLY A 150 -9.00 -3.86 5.53
N GLY A 151 -8.73 -2.93 6.44
CA GLY A 151 -7.42 -2.77 7.09
C GLY A 151 -7.46 -2.55 8.60
N CYS A 152 -8.62 -2.65 9.24
CA CYS A 152 -8.71 -2.66 10.70
C CYS A 152 -9.04 -4.07 11.22
N ASP A 153 -8.70 -4.35 12.48
CA ASP A 153 -8.99 -5.62 13.17
C ASP A 153 -10.45 -6.04 13.13
N VAL A 154 -11.40 -5.12 12.99
CA VAL A 154 -12.82 -5.46 12.85
C VAL A 154 -13.14 -5.97 11.44
N CYS A 155 -12.60 -5.31 10.41
CA CYS A 155 -12.81 -5.72 9.01
C CYS A 155 -12.01 -6.97 8.65
N LEU A 156 -10.87 -7.18 9.31
CA LEU A 156 -9.99 -8.33 9.10
C LEU A 156 -10.39 -9.57 9.92
N ALA A 157 -11.25 -9.40 10.94
CA ALA A 157 -11.68 -10.52 11.77
C ALA A 157 -12.59 -11.49 10.98
N GLU A 158 -12.31 -12.78 11.10
CA GLU A 158 -13.28 -13.81 10.71
C GLU A 158 -14.56 -13.62 11.53
N ARG A 159 -15.69 -13.56 10.83
CA ARG A 159 -17.00 -13.47 11.45
C ARG A 159 -17.70 -14.81 11.41
N GLU A 160 -18.44 -15.11 12.47
CA GLU A 160 -19.36 -16.23 12.52
C GLU A 160 -20.77 -15.71 12.78
N ASP A 161 -21.72 -16.29 12.07
CA ASP A 161 -23.13 -16.05 12.30
C ASP A 161 -23.63 -17.03 13.34
N PHE A 162 -24.43 -16.54 14.29
CA PHE A 162 -25.04 -17.36 15.31
C PHE A 162 -26.52 -16.98 15.50
N ASP A 163 -27.32 -17.97 15.88
CA ASP A 163 -28.70 -17.73 16.28
C ASP A 163 -28.73 -16.93 17.59
N ALA A 164 -29.14 -15.67 17.49
CA ALA A 164 -29.27 -14.75 18.59
C ALA A 164 -30.72 -14.62 19.08
N THR A 165 -31.66 -15.37 18.53
CA THR A 165 -33.12 -15.20 18.75
C THR A 165 -33.45 -15.15 20.23
N ILE A 166 -33.10 -16.20 20.97
CA ILE A 166 -33.45 -16.34 22.39
C ILE A 166 -32.73 -15.29 23.23
N ILE A 167 -31.43 -15.08 23.02
CA ILE A 167 -30.66 -14.13 23.83
C ILE A 167 -31.11 -12.68 23.58
N ALA A 168 -31.44 -12.32 22.33
CA ALA A 168 -31.98 -11.02 21.98
C ALA A 168 -33.35 -10.77 22.63
N GLN A 169 -34.24 -11.77 22.63
CA GLN A 169 -35.52 -11.68 23.33
C GLN A 169 -35.35 -11.45 24.83
N LYS A 170 -34.43 -12.19 25.47
CA LYS A 170 -34.12 -12.02 26.91
C LYS A 170 -33.58 -10.62 27.19
N ILE A 171 -32.64 -10.12 26.39
CA ILE A 171 -32.07 -8.77 26.53
C ILE A 171 -33.14 -7.69 26.37
N MET A 172 -33.92 -7.71 25.29
CA MET A 172 -34.96 -6.71 25.06
C MET A 172 -36.06 -6.76 26.12
N SER A 173 -36.44 -7.95 26.60
CA SER A 173 -37.38 -8.10 27.72
C SER A 173 -36.85 -7.46 29.00
N ALA A 174 -35.55 -7.62 29.29
CA ALA A 174 -34.93 -6.97 30.45
C ALA A 174 -34.85 -5.45 30.30
N VAL A 175 -34.54 -4.94 29.11
CA VAL A 175 -34.56 -3.49 28.82
C VAL A 175 -35.96 -2.91 29.09
N ILE A 176 -37.03 -3.58 28.63
CA ILE A 176 -38.41 -3.15 28.86
C ILE A 176 -38.78 -3.22 30.35
N ARG A 177 -38.52 -4.34 31.02
CA ARG A 177 -38.91 -4.56 32.43
C ARG A 177 -38.16 -3.70 33.42
N THR A 178 -36.96 -3.25 33.07
CA THR A 178 -36.21 -2.26 33.85
C THR A 178 -36.57 -0.81 33.48
N GLY A 179 -37.58 -0.63 32.62
CA GLY A 179 -38.16 0.68 32.30
C GLY A 179 -37.38 1.51 31.28
N GLU A 180 -36.50 0.91 30.47
CA GLU A 180 -35.69 1.59 29.44
C GLU A 180 -34.80 2.74 29.98
N ARG A 181 -34.37 2.63 31.26
CA ARG A 181 -33.60 3.67 31.99
C ARG A 181 -32.15 3.30 32.25
N PHE A 182 -31.66 2.20 31.67
CA PHE A 182 -30.38 1.61 32.04
C PHE A 182 -29.56 1.23 30.81
N GLY A 183 -28.23 1.36 30.92
CA GLY A 183 -27.29 0.94 29.89
C GLY A 183 -26.96 -0.55 29.96
N ALA A 184 -26.25 -1.05 28.95
CA ALA A 184 -25.91 -2.48 28.77
C ALA A 184 -25.27 -3.13 30.00
N GLY A 185 -24.38 -2.42 30.72
CA GLY A 185 -23.72 -2.96 31.91
C GLY A 185 -24.68 -3.27 33.05
N TYR A 186 -25.72 -2.46 33.26
CA TYR A 186 -26.73 -2.73 34.28
C TYR A 186 -27.71 -3.83 33.84
N ILE A 187 -28.07 -3.85 32.56
CA ILE A 187 -28.90 -4.92 31.98
C ILE A 187 -28.21 -6.29 32.15
N SER A 188 -26.90 -6.34 31.90
CA SER A 188 -26.06 -7.53 32.16
C SER A 188 -26.11 -7.98 33.62
N LEU A 189 -26.02 -7.07 34.59
CA LEU A 189 -26.14 -7.42 36.01
C LEU A 189 -27.48 -8.09 36.35
N VAL A 190 -28.59 -7.56 35.83
CA VAL A 190 -29.92 -8.12 36.06
C VAL A 190 -30.04 -9.51 35.43
N LEU A 191 -29.70 -9.64 34.14
CA LEU A 191 -29.81 -10.89 33.38
C LEU A 191 -28.95 -12.02 33.97
N ARG A 192 -27.76 -11.69 34.50
CA ARG A 192 -26.86 -12.66 35.15
C ARG A 192 -27.22 -12.98 36.60
N GLY A 193 -28.24 -12.34 37.16
CA GLY A 193 -28.72 -12.62 38.51
C GLY A 193 -27.88 -11.98 39.62
N SER A 194 -27.21 -10.87 39.34
CA SER A 194 -26.37 -10.17 40.33
C SER A 194 -27.18 -9.70 41.53
N LYS A 195 -26.59 -9.81 42.72
CA LYS A 195 -27.11 -9.29 44.00
C LYS A 195 -26.49 -7.94 44.38
N ALA A 196 -25.97 -7.19 43.40
CA ALA A 196 -25.42 -5.87 43.66
C ALA A 196 -26.47 -4.98 44.34
N GLU A 197 -26.05 -4.17 45.32
CA GLU A 197 -26.94 -3.34 46.15
C GLU A 197 -27.95 -2.54 45.30
N ARG A 198 -27.49 -1.95 44.18
CA ARG A 198 -28.33 -1.18 43.27
C ARG A 198 -29.44 -2.01 42.62
N VAL A 199 -29.20 -3.28 42.30
CA VAL A 199 -30.19 -4.19 41.69
C VAL A 199 -31.29 -4.50 42.69
N VAL A 200 -30.91 -4.85 43.92
CA VAL A 200 -31.84 -5.16 45.02
C VAL A 200 -32.63 -3.93 45.45
N ARG A 201 -31.95 -2.79 45.62
CA ARG A 201 -32.58 -1.51 46.02
C ARG A 201 -33.63 -1.04 45.03
N LEU A 202 -33.45 -1.33 43.74
CA LEU A 202 -34.42 -1.01 42.69
C LEU A 202 -35.48 -2.11 42.48
N GLY A 203 -35.43 -3.20 43.25
CA GLY A 203 -36.37 -4.33 43.16
C GLY A 203 -36.23 -5.16 41.88
N HIS A 204 -35.13 -5.00 41.15
CA HIS A 204 -34.92 -5.69 39.87
C HIS A 204 -34.49 -7.15 40.02
N ASP A 205 -34.13 -7.56 41.24
CA ASP A 205 -33.94 -8.94 41.66
C ASP A 205 -35.25 -9.75 41.66
N ASN A 206 -36.41 -9.09 41.77
CA ASN A 206 -37.72 -9.74 41.75
C ASN A 206 -38.32 -9.88 40.34
N LEU A 207 -37.65 -9.34 39.31
CA LEU A 207 -38.13 -9.43 37.93
C LEU A 207 -37.91 -10.84 37.39
N SER A 208 -38.85 -11.36 36.59
CA SER A 208 -38.69 -12.68 35.96
C SER A 208 -37.62 -12.74 34.86
N VAL A 209 -36.91 -11.64 34.59
CA VAL A 209 -35.67 -11.62 33.78
C VAL A 209 -34.40 -11.73 34.63
N HIS A 210 -34.50 -11.72 35.95
CA HIS A 210 -33.33 -11.83 36.82
C HIS A 210 -32.75 -13.25 36.75
N GLY A 211 -31.45 -13.35 36.46
CA GLY A 211 -30.74 -14.63 36.45
C GLY A 211 -31.03 -15.56 35.28
N ILE A 212 -31.80 -15.15 34.26
CA ILE A 212 -32.18 -16.02 33.14
C ILE A 212 -31.09 -16.19 32.06
N VAL A 213 -29.96 -15.48 32.22
CA VAL A 213 -28.75 -15.56 31.36
C VAL A 213 -27.51 -15.61 32.24
N ASN A 214 -27.45 -16.58 33.15
CA ASN A 214 -26.31 -16.75 34.07
C ASN A 214 -25.11 -17.48 33.42
N ASP A 215 -25.32 -18.06 32.24
CA ASP A 215 -24.37 -18.79 31.41
C ASP A 215 -23.50 -17.89 30.52
N TYR A 216 -23.82 -16.59 30.41
CA TYR A 216 -23.04 -15.62 29.63
C TYR A 216 -22.13 -14.76 30.51
N ALA A 217 -20.96 -14.42 29.96
CA ALA A 217 -20.11 -13.38 30.54
C ALA A 217 -20.73 -11.98 30.36
N ASP A 218 -20.39 -11.05 31.25
CA ASP A 218 -20.83 -9.65 31.12
C ASP A 218 -20.33 -9.00 29.81
N SER A 219 -19.15 -9.38 29.34
CA SER A 219 -18.62 -8.95 28.04
C SER A 219 -19.53 -9.38 26.89
N ASP A 220 -19.99 -10.64 26.89
CA ASP A 220 -20.80 -11.21 25.81
C ASP A 220 -22.17 -10.54 25.74
N ILE A 221 -22.81 -10.28 26.89
CA ILE A 221 -24.10 -9.59 26.93
C ILE A 221 -23.96 -8.16 26.40
N ARG A 222 -22.87 -7.46 26.77
CA ARG A 222 -22.61 -6.10 26.27
C ARG A 222 -22.32 -6.08 24.77
N GLU A 223 -21.59 -7.08 24.27
CA GLU A 223 -21.31 -7.26 22.84
C GLU A 223 -22.61 -7.44 22.05
N ILE A 224 -23.50 -8.33 22.52
CA ILE A 224 -24.80 -8.59 21.89
C ILE A 224 -25.70 -7.35 21.95
N CYS A 225 -25.71 -6.60 23.07
CA CYS A 225 -26.41 -5.31 23.13
C CYS A 225 -25.91 -4.33 22.05
N GLY A 226 -24.60 -4.32 21.77
CA GLY A 226 -24.00 -3.56 20.68
C GLY A 226 -24.53 -4.01 19.31
N MET A 227 -24.52 -5.31 19.04
CA MET A 227 -25.06 -5.87 17.79
C MET A 227 -26.54 -5.58 17.60
N LEU A 228 -27.34 -5.58 18.68
CA LEU A 228 -28.76 -5.23 18.62
C LEU A 228 -29.01 -3.75 18.38
N LEU A 229 -28.09 -2.87 18.80
CA LEU A 229 -28.12 -1.46 18.42
C LEU A 229 -27.81 -1.30 16.93
N ASP A 230 -26.77 -1.99 16.44
CA ASP A 230 -26.38 -1.96 15.03
C ASP A 230 -27.46 -2.53 14.11
N ALA A 231 -28.17 -3.58 14.56
CA ALA A 231 -29.29 -4.20 13.86
C ALA A 231 -30.62 -3.42 14.01
N GLY A 232 -30.63 -2.24 14.65
CA GLY A 232 -31.83 -1.41 14.79
C GLY A 232 -32.88 -1.95 15.76
N MET A 233 -32.60 -3.03 16.50
CA MET A 233 -33.51 -3.64 17.49
C MET A 233 -33.53 -2.86 18.82
N LEU A 234 -32.39 -2.27 19.17
CA LEU A 234 -32.24 -1.34 20.30
C LEU A 234 -31.94 0.07 19.80
N ARG A 235 -32.18 1.06 20.65
CA ARG A 235 -31.73 2.45 20.47
C ARG A 235 -31.03 2.95 21.74
N LYS A 236 -30.10 3.89 21.58
CA LYS A 236 -29.59 4.72 22.68
C LYS A 236 -30.44 5.99 22.81
N THR A 237 -30.74 6.40 24.03
CA THR A 237 -31.34 7.71 24.28
C THR A 237 -30.26 8.79 24.21
N SER A 238 -30.59 9.97 23.67
CA SER A 238 -29.69 11.13 23.49
C SER A 238 -29.35 11.89 24.79
N SER A 239 -29.55 11.27 25.96
CA SER A 239 -29.26 11.86 27.27
C SER A 239 -27.80 11.69 27.70
N GLU A 240 -27.37 12.53 28.66
CA GLU A 240 -26.03 12.53 29.31
C GLU A 240 -25.58 11.15 29.81
N TYR A 241 -26.52 10.25 30.11
CA TYR A 241 -26.28 8.82 30.30
C TYR A 241 -26.99 8.04 29.19
N ALA A 242 -26.23 7.34 28.35
CA ALA A 242 -26.80 6.52 27.27
C ALA A 242 -27.54 5.30 27.85
N THR A 243 -28.86 5.41 27.94
CA THR A 243 -29.75 4.30 28.31
C THR A 243 -30.20 3.53 27.07
N LEU A 244 -30.49 2.24 27.24
CA LEU A 244 -31.04 1.40 26.17
C LEU A 244 -32.57 1.48 26.16
N GLY A 245 -33.14 1.61 24.98
CA GLY A 245 -34.57 1.42 24.72
C GLY A 245 -34.80 0.46 23.56
N VAL A 246 -35.97 -0.21 23.51
CA VAL A 246 -36.30 -1.16 22.44
C VAL A 246 -37.08 -0.45 21.35
N THR A 247 -36.60 -0.50 20.10
CA THR A 247 -37.22 0.15 18.94
C THR A 247 -38.58 -0.46 18.61
N THR A 248 -39.32 0.19 17.69
CA THR A 248 -40.57 -0.38 17.17
C THR A 248 -40.34 -1.74 16.54
N GLU A 249 -39.23 -1.90 15.81
CA GLU A 249 -38.82 -3.17 15.20
C GLU A 249 -38.49 -4.23 16.25
N GLY A 250 -37.68 -3.89 17.25
CA GLY A 250 -37.38 -4.81 18.37
C GLY A 250 -38.64 -5.25 19.14
N ARG A 251 -39.61 -4.34 19.33
CA ARG A 251 -40.91 -4.67 19.94
C ARG A 251 -41.78 -5.56 19.05
N ALA A 252 -41.72 -5.39 17.74
CA ALA A 252 -42.40 -6.26 16.80
C ALA A 252 -41.78 -7.66 16.81
N PHE A 253 -40.45 -7.75 16.81
CA PHE A 253 -39.70 -8.99 16.94
C PHE A 253 -40.06 -9.78 18.20
N LEU A 254 -40.25 -9.12 19.35
CA LEU A 254 -40.70 -9.78 20.58
C LEU A 254 -42.10 -10.41 20.49
N LYS A 255 -42.94 -9.95 19.55
CA LYS A 255 -44.29 -10.49 19.32
C LYS A 255 -44.32 -11.58 18.27
N THR A 256 -43.33 -11.62 17.38
CA THR A 256 -43.24 -12.62 16.31
C THR A 256 -42.35 -13.78 16.74
N ARG A 257 -42.50 -14.95 16.08
CA ARG A 257 -41.59 -16.10 16.24
C ARG A 257 -40.47 -16.06 15.20
N ASN A 258 -40.05 -14.85 14.83
CA ASN A 258 -39.02 -14.68 13.81
C ASN A 258 -37.66 -15.06 14.41
N GLU A 259 -36.81 -15.64 13.58
CA GLU A 259 -35.42 -15.90 13.93
C GLU A 259 -34.59 -14.63 13.73
N LEU A 260 -33.61 -14.43 14.60
CA LEU A 260 -32.63 -13.35 14.50
C LEU A 260 -31.22 -13.95 14.51
N THR A 261 -30.54 -13.82 13.38
CA THR A 261 -29.13 -14.15 13.25
C THR A 261 -28.30 -12.89 13.46
N LEU A 262 -27.27 -12.98 14.29
CA LEU A 262 -26.28 -11.91 14.46
C LEU A 262 -24.90 -12.43 14.07
N SER A 263 -24.06 -11.52 13.57
CA SER A 263 -22.70 -11.84 13.15
C SER A 263 -21.70 -11.29 14.18
N ARG A 264 -20.84 -12.14 14.74
CA ARG A 264 -19.82 -11.76 15.73
C ARG A 264 -18.43 -12.13 15.27
N LYS A 265 -17.40 -11.58 15.93
CA LYS A 265 -16.02 -12.06 15.73
C LYS A 265 -15.92 -13.51 16.22
N LYS A 266 -15.37 -14.40 15.39
CA LYS A 266 -15.13 -15.79 15.77
C LYS A 266 -14.20 -15.82 16.98
N LYS A 267 -14.68 -16.35 18.12
CA LYS A 267 -13.83 -16.50 19.30
C LYS A 267 -12.71 -17.49 18.97
N PRO A 268 -11.45 -17.21 19.31
CA PRO A 268 -10.41 -18.22 19.21
C PRO A 268 -10.81 -19.39 20.09
N ALA A 269 -10.93 -20.59 19.51
CA ALA A 269 -11.14 -21.81 20.28
C ALA A 269 -10.03 -21.94 21.32
N ASP A 270 -10.37 -22.38 22.54
CA ASP A 270 -9.43 -22.50 23.67
C ASP A 270 -8.07 -23.03 23.21
N ALA A 271 -7.02 -22.28 23.56
CA ALA A 271 -5.66 -22.44 23.08
C ALA A 271 -5.05 -23.80 23.43
N THR A 272 -5.39 -24.83 22.65
CA THR A 272 -4.76 -26.15 22.65
C THR A 272 -4.63 -26.68 21.22
N SER A 273 -4.17 -25.85 20.28
CA SER A 273 -3.49 -26.35 19.07
C SER A 273 -2.92 -25.21 18.22
N SER A 274 -1.60 -25.28 18.00
CA SER A 274 -0.85 -24.71 16.87
C SER A 274 -1.06 -23.23 16.54
N SER A 275 -0.18 -22.41 17.12
CA SER A 275 0.22 -21.12 16.57
C SER A 275 0.94 -21.29 15.23
N THR A 276 0.19 -21.49 14.15
CA THR A 276 0.68 -21.35 12.77
C THR A 276 -0.28 -20.55 11.91
N ALA A 277 -0.84 -19.48 12.48
CA ALA A 277 -1.41 -18.38 11.70
C ALA A 277 -0.45 -17.19 11.79
N ARG A 278 0.76 -17.35 11.25
CA ARG A 278 1.46 -16.17 10.71
C ARG A 278 0.57 -15.69 9.59
N GLY A 279 -0.08 -14.54 9.79
CA GLY A 279 -0.82 -13.88 8.74
C GLY A 279 0.02 -13.92 7.46
N GLN A 280 -0.58 -14.37 6.37
CA GLN A 280 0.00 -14.26 5.04
C GLN A 280 0.22 -12.77 4.76
N GLN A 281 1.35 -12.23 5.23
CA GLN A 281 1.94 -11.09 4.57
C GLN A 281 2.35 -11.62 3.20
N SER A 282 1.57 -11.26 2.19
CA SER A 282 1.96 -11.36 0.80
C SER A 282 3.42 -10.96 0.69
N ALA A 283 4.25 -11.78 0.05
CA ALA A 283 5.66 -11.45 -0.13
C ALA A 283 5.76 -10.01 -0.66
N PRO A 284 6.64 -9.17 -0.08
CA PRO A 284 6.75 -7.77 -0.49
C PRO A 284 6.93 -7.72 -2.01
N GLY A 285 6.20 -6.84 -2.71
CA GLY A 285 6.30 -6.65 -4.17
C GLY A 285 7.65 -6.05 -4.62
N TYR A 286 8.68 -6.16 -3.79
CA TYR A 286 10.04 -5.67 -3.97
C TYR A 286 11.04 -6.65 -3.33
N ASN A 287 12.27 -6.66 -3.83
CA ASN A 287 13.31 -7.49 -3.22
C ASN A 287 13.69 -6.95 -1.83
N ALA A 288 13.30 -7.68 -0.78
CA ALA A 288 13.51 -7.26 0.61
C ALA A 288 15.00 -7.14 0.99
N ALA A 289 15.86 -8.02 0.47
CA ALA A 289 17.29 -8.00 0.77
C ALA A 289 17.98 -6.81 0.09
N LEU A 290 17.63 -6.52 -1.18
CA LEU A 290 18.07 -5.29 -1.84
C LEU A 290 17.56 -4.04 -1.11
N PHE A 291 16.30 -4.02 -0.66
CA PHE A 291 15.78 -2.91 0.13
C PHE A 291 16.60 -2.67 1.40
N GLN A 292 16.96 -3.72 2.15
CA GLN A 292 17.84 -3.56 3.32
C GLN A 292 19.23 -3.05 2.95
N HIS A 293 19.80 -3.53 1.84
CA HIS A 293 21.08 -3.06 1.34
C HIS A 293 21.04 -1.55 1.00
N LEU A 294 20.01 -1.11 0.28
CA LEU A 294 19.80 0.32 -0.04
C LEU A 294 19.50 1.16 1.21
N ARG A 295 18.80 0.59 2.20
CA ARG A 295 18.54 1.27 3.48
C ARG A 295 19.82 1.47 4.29
N ALA A 296 20.72 0.49 4.29
CA ALA A 296 22.03 0.61 4.92
C ALA A 296 22.89 1.68 4.22
N LEU A 297 22.92 1.68 2.88
CA LEU A 297 23.59 2.71 2.09
C LEU A 297 23.05 4.11 2.43
N ARG A 298 21.73 4.29 2.39
CA ARG A 298 21.07 5.54 2.75
C ARG A 298 21.50 6.05 4.12
N ARG A 299 21.55 5.15 5.10
CA ARG A 299 21.94 5.49 6.48
C ARG A 299 23.39 5.96 6.56
N ARG A 300 24.30 5.32 5.83
CA ARG A 300 25.71 5.74 5.74
C ARG A 300 25.83 7.15 5.15
N ILE A 301 25.25 7.39 3.98
CA ILE A 301 25.27 8.71 3.30
C ILE A 301 24.65 9.79 4.19
N ALA A 302 23.52 9.49 4.83
CA ALA A 302 22.84 10.41 5.74
C ALA A 302 23.70 10.77 6.95
N SER A 303 24.39 9.79 7.53
CA SER A 303 25.33 10.00 8.64
C SER A 303 26.52 10.87 8.22
N GLU A 304 27.11 10.61 7.05
CA GLU A 304 28.24 11.39 6.51
C GLU A 304 27.83 12.84 6.20
N SER A 305 26.60 13.03 5.75
CA SER A 305 26.03 14.35 5.42
C SER A 305 25.38 15.06 6.62
N GLY A 306 25.28 14.41 7.78
CA GLY A 306 24.65 14.96 8.99
C GLY A 306 23.13 15.18 8.90
N VAL A 307 22.45 14.56 7.93
CA VAL A 307 21.02 14.72 7.67
C VAL A 307 20.22 13.46 8.05
N PRO A 308 18.91 13.55 8.32
CA PRO A 308 18.08 12.36 8.51
C PRO A 308 18.00 11.46 7.26
N PRO A 309 17.93 10.12 7.39
CA PRO A 309 17.94 9.20 6.25
C PRO A 309 16.88 9.48 5.18
N TYR A 310 15.64 9.77 5.57
CA TYR A 310 14.54 10.03 4.64
C TYR A 310 14.77 11.27 3.75
N VAL A 311 15.68 12.18 4.12
CA VAL A 311 16.05 13.35 3.29
C VAL A 311 16.80 12.92 2.04
N VAL A 312 17.63 11.86 2.13
CA VAL A 312 18.32 11.26 0.98
C VAL A 312 17.28 10.62 0.06
N PHE A 313 16.63 9.53 0.51
CA PHE A 313 15.48 8.91 -0.15
C PHE A 313 14.50 8.35 0.88
N GLY A 314 13.19 8.54 0.66
CA GLY A 314 12.17 7.92 1.51
C GLY A 314 12.07 6.40 1.29
N ASP A 315 11.49 5.68 2.25
CA ASP A 315 11.31 4.22 2.15
C ASP A 315 10.52 3.82 0.91
N ALA A 316 9.48 4.59 0.53
CA ALA A 316 8.70 4.34 -0.69
C ALA A 316 9.56 4.38 -1.96
N THR A 317 10.50 5.32 -2.04
CA THR A 317 11.46 5.43 -3.15
C THR A 317 12.41 4.23 -3.17
N LEU A 318 12.93 3.82 -2.01
CA LEU A 318 13.80 2.63 -1.90
C LEU A 318 13.06 1.33 -2.27
N GLN A 319 11.80 1.18 -1.88
CA GLN A 319 10.97 0.04 -2.30
C GLN A 319 10.79 0.02 -3.81
N GLN A 320 10.54 1.18 -4.45
CA GLN A 320 10.45 1.25 -5.91
C GLN A 320 11.78 0.93 -6.60
N MET A 321 12.92 1.35 -6.04
CA MET A 321 14.25 0.95 -6.53
C MET A 321 14.45 -0.57 -6.40
N ALA A 322 14.07 -1.15 -5.27
CA ALA A 322 14.18 -2.59 -5.02
C ALA A 322 13.19 -3.45 -5.83
N SER A 323 12.05 -2.90 -6.25
CA SER A 323 11.13 -3.54 -7.21
C SER A 323 11.64 -3.45 -8.64
N ARG A 324 12.04 -2.24 -9.09
CA ARG A 324 12.32 -1.96 -10.50
C ARG A 324 13.76 -2.22 -10.91
N THR A 325 14.68 -2.32 -9.96
CA THR A 325 16.12 -2.58 -10.16
C THR A 325 16.72 -1.75 -11.31
N PRO A 326 16.68 -0.41 -11.24
CA PRO A 326 17.17 0.44 -12.33
C PRO A 326 18.64 0.13 -12.65
N GLN A 327 18.94 0.01 -13.95
CA GLN A 327 20.29 -0.31 -14.47
C GLN A 327 21.08 0.93 -14.93
N ASP A 328 20.43 2.09 -14.97
CA ASP A 328 21.05 3.36 -15.33
C ASP A 328 20.34 4.55 -14.64
N LEU A 329 20.98 5.73 -14.67
CA LEU A 329 20.45 6.96 -14.07
C LEU A 329 19.12 7.40 -14.71
N ASN A 330 18.87 7.10 -15.99
CA ASN A 330 17.62 7.45 -16.67
C ASN A 330 16.46 6.61 -16.14
N ALA A 331 16.65 5.31 -15.97
CA ALA A 331 15.71 4.40 -15.33
C ALA A 331 15.45 4.81 -13.88
N MET A 332 16.50 5.21 -13.14
CA MET A 332 16.38 5.72 -11.78
C MET A 332 15.59 7.03 -11.70
N SER A 333 15.74 7.94 -12.68
CA SER A 333 14.98 9.20 -12.75
C SER A 333 13.45 9.02 -12.86
N ARG A 334 12.98 7.84 -13.31
CA ARG A 334 11.55 7.50 -13.45
C ARG A 334 10.93 6.96 -12.16
N ILE A 335 11.71 6.89 -11.08
CA ILE A 335 11.25 6.44 -9.76
C ILE A 335 10.70 7.65 -9.00
N SER A 336 9.53 7.46 -8.39
CA SER A 336 8.89 8.53 -7.61
C SER A 336 9.76 8.92 -6.41
N GLY A 337 10.00 10.22 -6.24
CA GLY A 337 10.89 10.76 -5.20
C GLY A 337 12.36 10.93 -5.63
N VAL A 338 12.72 10.53 -6.86
CA VAL A 338 14.04 10.79 -7.45
C VAL A 338 13.99 12.04 -8.35
N GLY A 339 14.11 13.22 -7.73
CA GLY A 339 14.23 14.49 -8.45
C GLY A 339 15.65 14.73 -9.00
N ALA A 340 15.80 15.68 -9.92
CA ALA A 340 17.07 15.98 -10.60
C ALA A 340 18.24 16.23 -9.62
N VAL A 341 17.99 16.99 -8.55
CA VAL A 341 19.01 17.27 -7.51
C VAL A 341 19.46 15.99 -6.80
N LYS A 342 18.52 15.13 -6.39
CA LYS A 342 18.83 13.88 -5.70
C LYS A 342 19.50 12.87 -6.61
N LEU A 343 19.11 12.83 -7.88
CA LEU A 343 19.74 11.98 -8.89
C LEU A 343 21.20 12.39 -9.12
N GLN A 344 21.46 13.70 -9.22
CA GLN A 344 22.83 14.22 -9.35
C GLN A 344 23.66 13.95 -8.09
N GLN A 345 23.07 14.12 -6.90
CA GLN A 345 23.80 14.04 -5.64
C GLN A 345 24.04 12.60 -5.18
N TYR A 346 23.09 11.68 -5.39
CA TYR A 346 23.12 10.34 -4.82
C TYR A 346 22.95 9.21 -5.86
N GLY A 347 22.59 9.53 -7.11
CA GLY A 347 22.17 8.53 -8.09
C GLY A 347 23.25 7.51 -8.44
N GLU A 348 24.50 7.96 -8.64
CA GLU A 348 25.64 7.09 -8.98
C GLU A 348 25.92 6.06 -7.88
N GLU A 349 25.91 6.49 -6.61
CA GLU A 349 26.24 5.62 -5.47
C GLU A 349 25.14 4.57 -5.24
N PHE A 350 23.86 4.96 -5.35
CA PHE A 350 22.75 4.01 -5.27
C PHE A 350 22.70 3.06 -6.45
N LEU A 351 23.04 3.52 -7.66
CA LEU A 351 23.10 2.67 -8.84
C LEU A 351 24.23 1.63 -8.73
N ALA A 352 25.40 2.06 -8.24
CA ALA A 352 26.52 1.18 -7.96
C ALA A 352 26.14 0.07 -6.97
N ALA A 353 25.46 0.41 -5.87
CA ALA A 353 24.99 -0.57 -4.89
C ALA A 353 23.95 -1.55 -5.43
N ILE A 354 23.07 -1.11 -6.34
CA ILE A 354 22.12 -2.00 -7.03
C ILE A 354 22.88 -3.00 -7.92
N HIS A 355 23.89 -2.53 -8.66
CA HIS A 355 24.72 -3.39 -9.51
C HIS A 355 25.59 -4.36 -8.70
N GLU A 356 26.18 -3.89 -7.60
CA GLU A 356 26.94 -4.71 -6.66
C GLU A 356 26.07 -5.83 -6.09
N TYR A 357 24.89 -5.49 -5.57
CA TYR A 357 23.93 -6.47 -5.09
C TYR A 357 23.54 -7.49 -6.17
N ALA A 358 23.31 -7.03 -7.41
CA ALA A 358 22.97 -7.92 -8.52
C ALA A 358 24.13 -8.90 -8.85
N ARG A 359 25.39 -8.45 -8.81
CA ARG A 359 26.57 -9.28 -9.03
C ARG A 359 26.80 -10.28 -7.90
N ASP A 360 26.67 -9.83 -6.65
CA ASP A 360 26.95 -10.66 -5.47
C ASP A 360 25.92 -11.78 -5.29
N ASN A 361 24.64 -11.50 -5.58
CA ASN A 361 23.60 -12.53 -5.51
C ASN A 361 23.63 -13.50 -6.70
N ASP A 362 24.13 -13.08 -7.87
CA ASP A 362 24.43 -13.99 -8.99
C ASP A 362 25.60 -14.95 -8.66
N SER A 363 26.49 -14.56 -7.72
CA SER A 363 27.57 -15.41 -7.20
C SER A 363 27.14 -16.33 -6.04
N MET A 364 26.20 -15.87 -5.20
CA MET A 364 25.65 -16.65 -4.09
C MET A 364 24.68 -17.73 -4.56
N ASP A 365 23.88 -17.48 -5.61
CA ASP A 365 23.05 -18.53 -6.22
C ASP A 365 23.91 -19.68 -6.78
N ARG A 366 25.05 -19.38 -7.41
CA ARG A 366 26.01 -20.42 -7.87
C ARG A 366 26.61 -21.24 -6.72
N THR A 367 26.79 -20.64 -5.54
CA THR A 367 27.42 -21.30 -4.38
C THR A 367 26.39 -22.06 -3.52
N ALA A 368 25.15 -21.57 -3.46
CA ALA A 368 24.01 -22.22 -2.84
C ALA A 368 23.54 -23.44 -3.65
N GLU A 369 23.54 -23.34 -4.99
CA GLU A 369 23.32 -24.47 -5.90
C GLU A 369 24.34 -25.61 -5.70
N LEU A 370 25.60 -25.27 -5.39
CA LEU A 370 26.67 -26.26 -5.14
C LEU A 370 26.52 -26.97 -3.78
N ARG A 371 25.97 -26.31 -2.75
CA ARG A 371 25.74 -26.90 -1.42
C ARG A 371 24.47 -27.74 -1.35
N GLN A 372 23.40 -27.34 -2.05
CA GLN A 372 22.16 -28.13 -2.10
C GLN A 372 22.27 -29.40 -2.97
N ARG A 373 23.24 -29.45 -3.90
CA ARG A 373 23.52 -30.64 -4.73
C ARG A 373 24.15 -31.82 -3.98
N GLY A 374 24.56 -31.66 -2.72
CA GLY A 374 25.22 -32.73 -1.94
C GLY A 374 24.29 -33.75 -1.27
N GLU A 375 23.02 -33.42 -1.00
CA GLU A 375 22.23 -34.24 -0.06
C GLU A 375 20.86 -34.72 -0.55
N SER A 376 20.43 -34.42 -1.78
CA SER A 376 19.14 -34.94 -2.28
C SER A 376 19.22 -35.51 -3.69
N ARG A 377 19.60 -36.80 -3.69
CA ARG A 377 19.14 -37.92 -4.53
C ARG A 377 19.14 -37.76 -6.05
N GLY A 378 19.99 -38.58 -6.66
CA GLY A 378 19.52 -39.66 -7.54
C GLY A 378 18.42 -39.30 -8.54
N ALA A 379 18.86 -38.74 -9.67
CA ALA A 379 18.32 -38.90 -11.01
C ALA A 379 16.82 -38.60 -11.26
N ARG A 380 16.55 -37.43 -11.87
CA ARG A 380 16.07 -37.29 -13.27
C ARG A 380 16.22 -35.83 -13.73
N ILE A 381 16.84 -35.64 -14.90
CA ILE A 381 17.40 -34.39 -15.43
C ILE A 381 16.31 -33.53 -16.08
N ALA A 382 16.24 -32.23 -15.77
CA ALA A 382 15.36 -31.23 -16.38
C ALA A 382 16.18 -30.19 -17.17
N GLY A 383 15.97 -30.13 -18.49
CA GLY A 383 16.41 -29.04 -19.36
C GLY A 383 15.41 -27.88 -19.35
N SER A 384 15.89 -26.66 -19.55
CA SER A 384 15.19 -25.41 -19.26
C SER A 384 13.89 -25.22 -20.08
N THR A 385 12.89 -24.55 -19.50
CA THR A 385 11.59 -24.25 -20.16
C THR A 385 11.74 -23.54 -21.53
N TYR A 386 12.80 -22.75 -21.70
CA TYR A 386 13.13 -22.08 -22.96
C TYR A 386 13.65 -23.04 -24.02
N GLU A 387 14.47 -24.01 -23.60
CA GLU A 387 15.01 -25.07 -24.46
C GLU A 387 13.90 -26.01 -24.95
N GLN A 388 12.90 -26.30 -24.11
CA GLN A 388 11.70 -27.03 -24.54
C GLN A 388 10.86 -26.25 -25.57
N THR A 389 10.75 -24.93 -25.40
CA THR A 389 10.07 -24.06 -26.39
C THR A 389 10.83 -24.07 -27.72
N LYS A 390 12.16 -23.94 -27.65
CA LYS A 390 13.06 -23.96 -28.80
C LYS A 390 12.97 -25.29 -29.56
N ASN A 391 13.08 -26.41 -28.86
CA ASN A 391 13.04 -27.75 -29.48
C ASN A 391 11.73 -27.99 -30.24
N LEU A 392 10.59 -27.55 -29.70
CA LEU A 392 9.29 -27.70 -30.38
C LEU A 392 9.16 -26.79 -31.60
N LEU A 393 9.68 -25.55 -31.54
CA LEU A 393 9.72 -24.67 -32.71
C LEU A 393 10.64 -25.20 -33.82
N GLU A 394 11.81 -25.76 -33.46
CA GLU A 394 12.74 -26.37 -34.41
C GLU A 394 12.19 -27.66 -35.06
N GLN A 395 11.25 -28.34 -34.38
CA GLN A 395 10.50 -29.47 -34.93
C GLN A 395 9.38 -29.04 -35.90
N GLY A 396 9.19 -27.73 -36.12
CA GLY A 396 8.25 -27.19 -37.09
C GLY A 396 6.82 -26.99 -36.59
N PHE A 397 6.59 -27.07 -35.27
CA PHE A 397 5.28 -26.79 -34.69
C PHE A 397 4.95 -25.29 -34.80
N SER A 398 3.68 -24.96 -35.04
CA SER A 398 3.20 -23.57 -34.97
C SER A 398 3.24 -23.06 -33.53
N ILE A 399 3.31 -21.73 -33.35
CA ILE A 399 3.34 -21.11 -32.01
C ILE A 399 2.12 -21.52 -31.18
N GLU A 400 0.96 -21.67 -31.82
CA GLU A 400 -0.28 -22.16 -31.20
C GLU A 400 -0.19 -23.61 -30.77
N GLN A 401 0.43 -24.46 -31.58
CA GLN A 401 0.66 -25.86 -31.24
C GLN A 401 1.70 -26.00 -30.11
N VAL A 402 2.74 -25.17 -30.09
CA VAL A 402 3.71 -25.13 -28.98
C VAL A 402 3.04 -24.67 -27.68
N ALA A 403 2.14 -23.69 -27.74
CA ALA A 403 1.37 -23.26 -26.57
C ALA A 403 0.47 -24.38 -26.03
N GLN A 404 -0.22 -25.10 -26.92
CA GLN A 404 -1.10 -26.20 -26.56
C GLN A 404 -0.34 -27.42 -26.01
N GLU A 405 0.73 -27.84 -26.67
CA GLU A 405 1.55 -29.00 -26.27
C GLU A 405 2.25 -28.78 -24.94
N ARG A 406 2.55 -27.52 -24.61
CA ARG A 406 3.22 -27.15 -23.35
C ARG A 406 2.27 -26.72 -22.25
N ASP A 407 0.96 -26.66 -22.50
CA ASP A 407 -0.06 -26.11 -21.60
C ASP A 407 0.30 -24.69 -21.09
N LEU A 408 0.72 -23.82 -22.02
CA LEU A 408 1.11 -22.44 -21.72
C LEU A 408 0.31 -21.44 -22.58
N SER A 409 0.15 -20.21 -22.07
CA SER A 409 -0.50 -19.16 -22.86
C SER A 409 0.36 -18.75 -24.06
N LEU A 410 -0.28 -18.36 -25.16
CA LEU A 410 0.39 -17.79 -26.34
C LEU A 410 1.34 -16.64 -25.96
N SER A 411 0.89 -15.75 -25.07
CA SER A 411 1.69 -14.63 -24.56
C SER A 411 2.99 -15.06 -23.87
N THR A 412 2.99 -16.22 -23.21
CA THR A 412 4.17 -16.80 -22.55
C THR A 412 5.14 -17.38 -23.58
N ILE A 413 4.63 -18.05 -24.62
CA ILE A 413 5.45 -18.53 -25.73
C ILE A 413 6.08 -17.37 -26.51
N PHE A 414 5.34 -16.29 -26.78
CA PHE A 414 5.91 -15.08 -27.39
C PHE A 414 7.01 -14.45 -26.53
N ALA A 415 6.87 -14.44 -25.19
CA ALA A 415 7.91 -13.97 -24.29
C ALA A 415 9.16 -14.87 -24.30
N HIS A 416 8.98 -16.19 -24.40
CA HIS A 416 10.09 -17.14 -24.54
C HIS A 416 10.86 -16.92 -25.86
N ILE A 417 10.15 -16.69 -26.97
CA ILE A 417 10.76 -16.39 -28.27
C ILE A 417 11.55 -15.07 -28.21
N GLU A 418 10.99 -14.01 -27.61
CA GLU A 418 11.71 -12.74 -27.43
C GLU A 418 12.97 -12.90 -26.58
N MET A 419 12.92 -13.75 -25.54
CA MET A 419 14.07 -14.02 -24.69
C MET A 419 15.15 -14.82 -25.43
N LEU A 420 14.77 -15.89 -26.14
CA LEU A 420 15.69 -16.71 -26.92
C LEU A 420 16.44 -15.87 -27.99
N VAL A 421 15.74 -14.98 -28.69
CA VAL A 421 16.37 -14.07 -29.66
C VAL A 421 17.30 -13.07 -28.98
N GLN A 422 16.94 -12.55 -27.80
CA GLN A 422 17.78 -11.60 -27.05
C GLN A 422 19.06 -12.25 -26.51
N THR A 423 19.02 -13.54 -26.17
CA THR A 423 20.21 -14.30 -25.75
C THR A 423 21.09 -14.73 -26.92
N GLY A 424 20.75 -14.35 -28.15
CA GLY A 424 21.53 -14.63 -29.35
C GLY A 424 21.26 -15.99 -29.99
N GLU A 425 20.20 -16.70 -29.57
CA GLU A 425 19.80 -17.96 -30.21
C GLU A 425 19.16 -17.69 -31.57
N ASN A 426 19.53 -18.50 -32.56
CA ASN A 426 19.02 -18.37 -33.92
C ASN A 426 17.79 -19.26 -34.14
N LEU A 427 16.59 -18.67 -34.05
CA LEU A 427 15.32 -19.33 -34.34
C LEU A 427 14.84 -19.03 -35.77
N ASP A 428 14.35 -20.02 -36.52
CA ASP A 428 13.70 -19.73 -37.80
C ASP A 428 12.27 -19.21 -37.60
N LEU A 429 12.13 -17.89 -37.45
CA LEU A 429 10.83 -17.25 -37.25
C LEU A 429 10.06 -17.01 -38.55
N ARG A 430 10.63 -17.29 -39.74
CA ARG A 430 10.05 -16.92 -41.04
C ARG A 430 8.70 -17.57 -41.30
N ALA A 431 8.55 -18.82 -40.87
CA ALA A 431 7.32 -19.59 -41.01
C ALA A 431 6.18 -19.10 -40.11
N HIS A 432 6.48 -18.27 -39.11
CA HIS A 432 5.52 -17.78 -38.12
C HIS A 432 5.15 -16.31 -38.30
N LEU A 433 5.81 -15.60 -39.23
CA LEU A 433 5.55 -14.18 -39.46
C LEU A 433 4.14 -13.94 -40.00
N PRO A 434 3.48 -12.83 -39.60
CA PRO A 434 2.22 -12.42 -40.22
C PRO A 434 2.39 -12.15 -41.73
N PRO A 435 1.28 -12.14 -42.52
CA PRO A 435 1.33 -11.97 -43.96
C PRO A 435 2.19 -10.76 -44.40
N PRO A 436 2.89 -10.82 -45.54
CA PRO A 436 3.91 -9.83 -45.92
C PRO A 436 3.43 -8.36 -45.87
N GLY A 437 2.19 -8.09 -46.29
CA GLY A 437 1.62 -6.73 -46.22
C GLY A 437 1.40 -6.21 -44.80
N ARG A 438 1.06 -7.09 -43.85
CA ARG A 438 0.92 -6.75 -42.42
C ARG A 438 2.27 -6.60 -41.75
N ALA A 439 3.19 -7.52 -42.02
CA ALA A 439 4.57 -7.47 -41.54
C ALA A 439 5.26 -6.16 -41.94
N MET A 440 5.11 -5.72 -43.20
CA MET A 440 5.69 -4.47 -43.69
C MET A 440 5.17 -3.24 -42.96
N ARG A 441 3.85 -3.17 -42.68
CA ARG A 441 3.29 -2.06 -41.90
C ARG A 441 3.79 -2.03 -40.46
N ILE A 442 3.90 -3.19 -39.81
CA ILE A 442 4.43 -3.28 -38.45
C ILE A 442 5.89 -2.83 -38.43
N GLN A 443 6.70 -3.26 -39.41
CA GLN A 443 8.09 -2.81 -39.56
C GLN A 443 8.15 -1.30 -39.76
N GLU A 444 7.34 -0.72 -40.65
CA GLU A 444 7.32 0.74 -40.87
C GLU A 444 6.95 1.51 -39.60
N ALA A 445 5.98 1.01 -38.82
CA ALA A 445 5.65 1.60 -37.53
C ALA A 445 6.85 1.59 -36.58
N PHE A 446 7.58 0.48 -36.48
CA PHE A 446 8.84 0.43 -35.71
C PHE A 446 9.92 1.39 -36.22
N HIS A 447 10.01 1.65 -37.53
CA HIS A 447 10.95 2.66 -38.06
C HIS A 447 10.59 4.09 -37.62
N ARG A 448 9.31 4.39 -37.43
CA ARG A 448 8.85 5.75 -37.06
C ARG A 448 9.02 6.06 -35.57
N VAL A 449 8.82 5.08 -34.68
CA VAL A 449 8.81 5.30 -33.21
C VAL A 449 9.90 4.55 -32.45
N GLY A 450 10.66 3.70 -33.12
CA GLY A 450 11.70 2.85 -32.54
C GLY A 450 11.16 1.54 -31.95
N ASP A 451 12.04 0.56 -31.75
CA ASP A 451 11.73 -0.80 -31.29
C ASP A 451 11.85 -0.99 -29.75
N ASN A 452 12.03 0.11 -29.00
CA ASN A 452 12.21 0.09 -27.55
C ASN A 452 10.91 -0.12 -26.77
N ARG A 453 9.77 0.33 -27.29
CA ARG A 453 8.45 0.22 -26.62
C ARG A 453 7.38 -0.20 -27.63
N LEU A 454 6.45 -1.05 -27.20
CA LEU A 454 5.38 -1.56 -28.07
C LEU A 454 4.16 -0.63 -28.12
N ALA A 455 3.86 0.11 -27.05
CA ALA A 455 2.66 0.95 -26.98
C ALA A 455 2.60 2.03 -28.10
N PRO A 456 3.68 2.78 -28.41
CA PRO A 456 3.64 3.76 -29.50
C PRO A 456 3.46 3.13 -30.89
N VAL A 457 3.93 1.89 -31.06
CA VAL A 457 3.80 1.12 -32.31
C VAL A 457 2.36 0.62 -32.45
N LYS A 458 1.77 0.15 -31.35
CA LYS A 458 0.36 -0.25 -31.28
C LYS A 458 -0.59 0.94 -31.52
N GLU A 459 -0.29 2.11 -30.96
CA GLU A 459 -1.08 3.34 -31.19
C GLU A 459 -1.05 3.78 -32.66
N LEU A 460 0.08 3.60 -33.37
CA LEU A 460 0.19 3.91 -34.80
C LEU A 460 -0.52 2.90 -35.71
N LEU A 461 -0.56 1.62 -35.31
CA LEU A 461 -1.14 0.55 -36.11
C LEU A 461 -2.66 0.37 -35.86
N GLY A 462 -3.14 0.80 -34.70
CA GLY A 462 -4.54 0.68 -34.29
C GLY A 462 -4.90 -0.73 -33.80
N ASP A 463 -6.20 -0.95 -33.58
CA ASP A 463 -6.70 -2.19 -32.98
C ASP A 463 -6.63 -3.41 -33.91
N ASP A 464 -6.51 -3.19 -35.21
CA ASP A 464 -6.43 -4.22 -36.25
C ASP A 464 -5.14 -5.06 -36.23
N TYR A 465 -4.16 -4.76 -35.36
CA TYR A 465 -2.87 -5.45 -35.23
C TYR A 465 -2.66 -5.96 -33.80
N SER A 466 -2.50 -7.26 -33.60
CA SER A 466 -2.35 -7.79 -32.23
C SER A 466 -0.99 -7.45 -31.63
N TYR A 467 -0.92 -7.37 -30.29
CA TYR A 467 0.36 -7.20 -29.61
C TYR A 467 1.34 -8.35 -29.89
N ASP A 468 0.81 -9.52 -30.20
CA ASP A 468 1.57 -10.73 -30.48
C ASP A 468 2.25 -10.67 -31.86
N GLU A 469 1.54 -10.21 -32.90
CA GLU A 469 2.10 -9.94 -34.23
C GLU A 469 3.23 -8.89 -34.15
N ILE A 470 3.02 -7.86 -33.33
CA ILE A 470 4.00 -6.77 -33.13
C ILE A 470 5.26 -7.29 -32.42
N ARG A 471 5.11 -8.14 -31.38
CA ARG A 471 6.22 -8.77 -30.67
C ARG A 471 7.05 -9.67 -31.58
N LEU A 472 6.39 -10.49 -32.40
CA LEU A 472 7.07 -11.43 -33.29
C LEU A 472 7.89 -10.71 -34.37
N ILE A 473 7.34 -9.65 -34.96
CA ILE A 473 8.09 -8.82 -35.92
C ILE A 473 9.27 -8.11 -35.26
N ARG A 474 9.12 -7.64 -34.01
CA ARG A 474 10.23 -7.04 -33.25
C ARG A 474 11.34 -8.05 -32.97
N ALA A 475 11.00 -9.27 -32.56
CA ALA A 475 11.97 -10.34 -32.37
C ALA A 475 12.72 -10.63 -33.67
N PHE A 476 12.00 -10.80 -34.79
CA PHE A 476 12.60 -11.01 -36.11
C PHE A 476 13.53 -9.88 -36.55
N MET A 477 13.14 -8.61 -36.37
CA MET A 477 13.99 -7.45 -36.69
C MET A 477 15.27 -7.42 -35.85
N ARG A 478 15.18 -7.75 -34.55
CA ARG A 478 16.35 -7.81 -33.66
C ARG A 478 17.29 -8.95 -34.03
N GLN A 479 16.75 -10.11 -34.38
CA GLN A 479 17.53 -11.24 -34.85
C GLN A 479 18.30 -10.92 -36.15
N GLN A 480 17.67 -10.20 -37.09
CA GLN A 480 18.36 -9.72 -38.30
C GLN A 480 19.47 -8.71 -37.99
N LYS A 481 19.24 -7.78 -37.05
CA LYS A 481 20.29 -6.84 -36.59
C LYS A 481 21.49 -7.55 -35.95
N ILE A 482 21.24 -8.66 -35.25
CA ILE A 482 22.29 -9.50 -34.63
C ILE A 482 23.07 -10.29 -35.69
N GLN A 483 22.42 -10.72 -36.78
CA GLN A 483 23.01 -11.59 -37.81
C GLN A 483 23.73 -10.83 -38.94
N ASP A 484 23.40 -9.56 -39.19
CA ASP A 484 24.01 -8.78 -40.29
C ASP A 484 24.21 -7.30 -39.89
N PRO A 485 25.34 -6.97 -39.22
CA PRO A 485 25.60 -5.63 -38.67
C PRO A 485 25.81 -4.53 -39.74
N GLU A 486 26.14 -4.90 -40.97
CA GLU A 486 26.44 -3.94 -42.05
C GLU A 486 25.17 -3.30 -42.63
N LYS A 487 24.03 -4.00 -42.64
CA LYS A 487 22.73 -3.41 -43.00
C LYS A 487 22.20 -2.38 -41.98
N ALA A 488 22.74 -2.34 -40.77
CA ALA A 488 22.34 -1.39 -39.74
C ALA A 488 22.93 0.02 -39.93
N LYS A 489 23.92 0.20 -40.81
CA LYS A 489 24.60 1.49 -41.03
C LYS A 489 23.79 2.53 -41.84
N SER A 490 22.64 2.18 -42.43
CA SER A 490 21.86 3.16 -43.21
C SER A 490 20.90 4.04 -42.40
N TYR A 491 20.87 3.94 -41.06
CA TYR A 491 19.87 4.65 -40.27
C TYR A 491 20.38 5.13 -38.90
N SER A 492 21.47 5.89 -38.84
CA SER A 492 21.90 6.58 -37.62
C SER A 492 21.74 8.10 -37.71
N VAL A 493 21.21 8.69 -36.64
CA VAL A 493 21.03 10.14 -36.44
C VAL A 493 22.38 10.87 -36.45
N GLU A 494 23.50 10.18 -36.22
CA GLU A 494 24.84 10.75 -36.36
C GLU A 494 25.20 11.10 -37.82
N ALA A 495 24.72 10.33 -38.80
CA ALA A 495 24.91 10.68 -40.23
C ALA A 495 24.15 11.96 -40.61
N ILE A 496 22.94 12.16 -40.04
CA ILE A 496 22.13 13.37 -40.24
C ILE A 496 22.79 14.59 -39.56
N ARG A 497 23.46 14.41 -38.42
CA ARG A 497 24.22 15.47 -37.74
C ARG A 497 25.46 15.90 -38.50
N GLN A 498 26.09 15.01 -39.28
CA GLN A 498 27.21 15.37 -40.15
C GLN A 498 26.76 16.21 -41.35
N GLU A 499 25.57 15.98 -41.90
CA GLU A 499 25.05 16.77 -43.02
C GLU A 499 24.47 18.13 -42.61
N ARG A 500 23.94 18.27 -41.37
CA ARG A 500 23.23 19.48 -40.92
C ARG A 500 23.53 19.84 -39.45
N PRO A 501 24.60 20.59 -39.18
CA PRO A 501 25.09 20.87 -37.82
C PRO A 501 24.10 21.64 -36.94
N SER A 502 23.39 22.62 -37.51
CA SER A 502 22.50 23.53 -36.77
C SER A 502 21.08 23.00 -36.51
N ALA A 503 20.79 21.74 -36.86
CA ALA A 503 19.45 21.16 -36.77
C ALA A 503 18.90 21.10 -35.33
N TYR A 504 19.76 21.20 -34.32
CA TYR A 504 19.41 21.08 -32.89
C TYR A 504 19.86 22.28 -32.03
N GLU A 505 20.34 23.36 -32.64
CA GLU A 505 20.71 24.58 -31.90
C GLU A 505 19.46 25.29 -31.39
N LYS A 506 19.57 26.00 -30.24
CA LYS A 506 18.45 26.78 -29.72
C LYS A 506 18.16 27.95 -30.67
N TRP A 507 16.88 28.30 -30.83
CA TRP A 507 16.48 29.49 -31.58
C TRP A 507 16.85 30.75 -30.79
N THR A 508 17.53 31.69 -31.44
CA THR A 508 17.78 33.02 -30.86
C THR A 508 16.66 33.99 -31.22
N GLN A 509 16.60 35.13 -30.52
CA GLN A 509 15.61 36.17 -30.81
C GLN A 509 15.82 36.79 -32.21
N GLU A 510 17.07 36.85 -32.68
CA GLU A 510 17.42 37.31 -34.02
C GLU A 510 16.97 36.29 -35.08
N ASP A 511 17.16 34.99 -34.82
CA ASP A 511 16.66 33.93 -35.70
C ASP A 511 15.13 33.96 -35.83
N ASP A 512 14.42 34.22 -34.73
CA ASP A 512 12.95 34.29 -34.74
C ASP A 512 12.43 35.51 -35.52
N ASN A 513 13.08 36.67 -35.37
CA ASN A 513 12.73 37.88 -36.11
C ASN A 513 13.00 37.71 -37.62
N GLU A 514 14.14 37.13 -37.98
CA GLU A 514 14.51 36.86 -39.37
C GLU A 514 13.63 35.75 -39.99
N LEU A 515 13.30 34.70 -39.24
CA LEU A 515 12.41 33.64 -39.70
C LEU A 515 11.00 34.17 -39.99
N LYS A 516 10.49 35.06 -39.15
CA LYS A 516 9.19 35.70 -39.34
C LYS A 516 9.20 36.64 -40.55
N ARG A 517 10.22 37.50 -40.67
CA ARG A 517 10.39 38.41 -41.82
C ARG A 517 10.43 37.65 -43.15
N LEU A 518 11.25 36.60 -43.25
CA LEU A 518 11.40 35.82 -44.48
C LEU A 518 10.14 35.01 -44.83
N HIS A 519 9.40 34.54 -43.83
CA HIS A 519 8.11 33.88 -44.05
C HIS A 519 7.05 34.87 -44.54
N ASP A 520 7.00 36.08 -43.98
CA ASP A 520 6.07 37.14 -44.39
C ASP A 520 6.41 37.70 -45.78
N GLU A 521 7.69 37.62 -46.20
CA GLU A 521 8.16 37.87 -47.57
C GLU A 521 7.80 36.75 -48.56
N GLY A 522 7.13 35.68 -48.11
CA GLY A 522 6.56 34.63 -48.94
C GLY A 522 7.49 33.46 -49.25
N LEU A 523 8.63 33.33 -48.57
CA LEU A 523 9.53 32.20 -48.79
C LEU A 523 8.89 30.88 -48.35
N SER A 524 9.10 29.85 -49.16
CA SER A 524 8.61 28.51 -48.87
C SER A 524 9.36 27.87 -47.70
N VAL A 525 8.69 26.94 -47.01
CA VAL A 525 9.29 26.19 -45.89
C VAL A 525 10.59 25.48 -46.31
N SER A 526 10.70 25.04 -47.58
CA SER A 526 11.90 24.38 -48.10
C SER A 526 13.08 25.34 -48.23
N GLU A 527 12.84 26.61 -48.60
CA GLU A 527 13.89 27.64 -48.69
C GLU A 527 14.36 28.06 -47.29
N LEU A 528 13.43 28.19 -46.35
CA LEU A 528 13.73 28.46 -44.95
C LEU A 528 14.55 27.33 -44.29
N MET A 529 14.29 26.07 -44.64
CA MET A 529 15.10 24.94 -44.17
C MET A 529 16.57 25.06 -44.57
N ASN A 530 16.83 25.48 -45.81
CA ASN A 530 18.20 25.65 -46.30
C ASN A 530 18.86 26.88 -45.67
N ARG A 531 18.12 27.99 -45.52
CA ARG A 531 18.63 29.24 -44.92
C ARG A 531 19.08 29.04 -43.48
N PHE A 532 18.29 28.34 -42.67
CA PHE A 532 18.57 28.13 -41.25
C PHE A 532 19.31 26.80 -40.97
N GLY A 533 19.52 25.97 -41.99
CA GLY A 533 20.14 24.64 -41.82
C GLY A 533 19.32 23.68 -40.94
N ARG A 534 17.99 23.88 -40.85
CA ARG A 534 17.10 23.12 -39.95
C ARG A 534 16.12 22.24 -40.72
N ASN A 535 15.59 21.23 -40.03
CA ASN A 535 14.62 20.32 -40.65
C ASN A 535 13.22 20.98 -40.79
N ARG A 536 12.39 20.40 -41.65
CA ARG A 536 11.05 20.91 -41.98
C ARG A 536 10.14 21.05 -40.75
N GLY A 537 10.27 20.10 -39.81
CA GLY A 537 9.48 20.07 -38.59
C GLY A 537 9.83 21.22 -37.64
N ALA A 538 11.11 21.53 -37.48
CA ALA A 538 11.60 22.62 -36.65
C ALA A 538 11.13 24.00 -37.18
N ILE A 539 11.21 24.22 -38.50
CA ILE A 539 10.74 25.45 -39.14
C ILE A 539 9.23 25.62 -38.97
N ARG A 540 8.44 24.58 -39.28
CA ARG A 540 6.97 24.65 -39.14
C ARG A 540 6.51 24.85 -37.70
N SER A 541 7.09 24.12 -36.76
CA SER A 541 6.75 24.24 -35.34
C SER A 541 7.11 25.62 -34.79
N ARG A 542 8.22 26.22 -35.23
CA ARG A 542 8.63 27.55 -34.78
C ARG A 542 7.77 28.67 -35.38
N LEU A 543 7.49 28.62 -36.69
CA LEU A 543 6.57 29.56 -37.34
C LEU A 543 5.19 29.54 -36.70
N GLN A 544 4.67 28.35 -36.38
CA GLN A 544 3.38 28.21 -35.70
C GLN A 544 3.39 28.91 -34.33
N LYS A 545 4.48 28.79 -33.55
CA LYS A 545 4.61 29.49 -32.26
C LYS A 545 4.73 31.02 -32.40
N LEU A 546 5.36 31.51 -33.47
CA LEU A 546 5.55 32.94 -33.72
C LEU A 546 4.31 33.63 -34.31
N THR A 547 3.36 32.85 -34.85
CA THR A 547 2.08 33.34 -35.39
C THR A 547 0.92 33.23 -34.39
N THR A 548 1.06 32.46 -33.30
CA THR A 548 0.05 32.30 -32.24
C THR A 548 0.30 33.14 -30.98
N LEU A 549 1.26 34.05 -30.98
CA LEU A 549 1.42 35.05 -29.91
C LEU A 549 0.57 36.29 -30.27
N PRO A 550 -0.20 36.85 -29.32
CA PRO A 550 -1.13 37.95 -29.58
C PRO A 550 -0.44 39.22 -30.09
#